data_AF-A0A017TEZ1-F1
#
_entry.id   AF-A0A017TEZ1-F1
#
_cell.length_a   1.000
_cell.length_b   1.000
_cell.length_c   1.000
_cell.angle_alpha   90.00
_cell.angle_beta   90.00
_cell.angle_gamma   90.00
#
_symmetry.space_group_name_H-M   'P 1'
#
loop_
_entity.id
_entity.type
_entity.pdbx_description
1 polymer ?
#
loop_
_entity_poly.entity_id
_entity_poly.type
_entity_poly.pdbx_seq_one_letter_code
_entity_poly.pdbx_strand_id
1 'polypeptide(L)'
;MLDLDVHLQAIAEGDAAAFGRWLAGAEPSLRESMRSFAVRVDVEAVLQEALLRVWQVAPRHAADGRPNSLFRVGVRIARNLCVDELRRARVAPVDEEALERALAAEEAGVMPAGPDPLLRRVIEACREKLRGKPAEVLEARLAAGGAEPDEVLAERLGMRANTFLQNFTRARKLLAECLERHNVDLGAELS
;
A
#
# COMPACT_ATOMS: atom_id res chain seq x y z
N MET A 1 2.29 0.70 10.90
CA MET A 1 1.81 1.71 9.94
C MET A 1 3.03 2.50 9.51
N LEU A 2 3.37 2.51 8.22
CA LEU A 2 4.50 3.32 7.73
C LEU A 2 4.21 4.79 8.03
N ASP A 3 5.21 5.52 8.52
CA ASP A 3 5.14 6.96 8.65
C ASP A 3 5.48 7.57 7.29
N LEU A 4 4.45 8.03 6.56
CA LEU A 4 4.58 8.63 5.25
C LEU A 4 4.84 10.14 5.32
N ASP A 5 4.67 10.76 6.50
CA ASP A 5 4.95 12.20 6.67
C ASP A 5 6.45 12.51 6.52
N VAL A 6 7.32 11.50 6.64
CA VAL A 6 8.76 11.60 6.37
C VAL A 6 9.08 12.11 4.95
N HIS A 7 8.16 11.95 4.00
CA HIS A 7 8.33 12.41 2.62
C HIS A 7 7.68 13.77 2.35
N LEU A 8 6.88 14.30 3.29
CA LEU A 8 6.00 15.44 3.04
C LEU A 8 6.76 16.69 2.58
N GLN A 9 7.86 17.04 3.25
CA GLN A 9 8.63 18.23 2.93
C GLN A 9 9.21 18.16 1.52
N ALA A 10 9.84 17.04 1.16
CA ALA A 10 10.44 16.85 -0.15
C ALA A 10 9.39 16.84 -1.27
N ILE A 11 8.22 16.24 -1.02
CA ILE A 11 7.09 16.27 -1.98
C ILE A 11 6.60 17.72 -2.17
N ALA A 12 6.48 18.50 -1.10
CA ALA A 12 6.06 19.90 -1.19
C ALA A 12 7.04 20.76 -2.00
N GLU A 13 8.32 20.41 -1.98
CA GLU A 13 9.40 21.03 -2.78
C GLU A 13 9.45 20.51 -4.23
N GLY A 14 8.61 19.55 -4.60
CA GLY A 14 8.54 18.99 -5.96
C GLY A 14 9.49 17.82 -6.23
N ASP A 15 10.00 17.12 -5.20
CA ASP A 15 10.77 15.89 -5.38
C ASP A 15 9.87 14.73 -5.81
N ALA A 16 9.90 14.42 -7.12
CA ALA A 16 9.16 13.31 -7.70
C ALA A 16 9.62 11.93 -7.17
N ALA A 17 10.90 11.78 -6.80
CA ALA A 17 11.39 10.54 -6.22
C ALA A 17 10.85 10.35 -4.79
N ALA A 18 10.77 11.41 -3.98
CA ALA A 18 10.10 11.36 -2.68
C ALA A 18 8.63 10.99 -2.82
N PHE A 19 7.95 11.52 -3.84
CA PHE A 19 6.57 11.13 -4.13
C PHE A 19 6.45 9.66 -4.55
N GLY A 20 7.38 9.14 -5.34
CA GLY A 20 7.43 7.71 -5.70
C GLY A 20 7.57 6.80 -4.47
N ARG A 21 8.45 7.16 -3.51
CA ARG A 21 8.60 6.43 -2.23
C ARG A 21 7.32 6.48 -1.39
N TRP A 22 6.72 7.66 -1.29
CA TRP A 22 5.46 7.87 -0.60
C TRP A 22 4.32 7.04 -1.21
N LEU A 23 4.23 7.04 -2.55
CA LEU A 23 3.24 6.30 -3.32
C LEU A 23 3.35 4.81 -3.04
N ALA A 24 4.55 4.23 -3.08
CA ALA A 24 4.76 2.80 -2.81
C ALA A 24 4.22 2.37 -1.43
N GLY A 25 4.33 3.24 -0.41
CA GLY A 25 3.75 3.00 0.91
C GLY A 25 2.25 3.29 1.01
N ALA A 26 1.74 4.27 0.27
CA ALA A 26 0.34 4.71 0.31
C ALA A 26 -0.60 3.83 -0.53
N GLU A 27 -0.12 3.32 -1.67
CA GLU A 27 -0.93 2.67 -2.71
C GLU A 27 -1.81 1.53 -2.18
N PRO A 28 -1.29 0.55 -1.41
CA PRO A 28 -2.11 -0.57 -0.96
C PRO A 28 -3.29 -0.10 -0.10
N SER A 29 -3.07 0.90 0.76
CA SER A 29 -4.12 1.43 1.64
C SER A 29 -5.11 2.33 0.89
N LEU A 30 -4.66 3.03 -0.16
CA LEU A 30 -5.55 3.77 -1.06
C LEU A 30 -6.46 2.82 -1.84
N ARG A 31 -5.92 1.75 -2.42
CA ARG A 31 -6.72 0.70 -3.09
C ARG A 31 -7.73 0.06 -2.15
N GLU A 32 -7.28 -0.30 -0.94
CA GLU A 32 -8.15 -0.87 0.09
C GLU A 32 -9.32 0.07 0.43
N SER A 33 -9.06 1.37 0.51
CA SER A 33 -10.11 2.37 0.78
C SER A 33 -11.19 2.46 -0.30
N MET A 34 -10.97 1.86 -1.47
CA MET A 34 -11.89 1.83 -2.61
C MET A 34 -12.54 0.46 -2.82
N ARG A 35 -12.26 -0.54 -1.96
CA ARG A 35 -12.72 -1.93 -2.12
C ARG A 35 -14.24 -2.02 -2.35
N SER A 36 -15.04 -1.25 -1.61
CA SER A 36 -16.50 -1.21 -1.72
C SER A 36 -17.01 -0.66 -3.06
N PHE A 37 -16.17 0.08 -3.80
CA PHE A 37 -16.49 0.65 -5.10
C PHE A 37 -16.04 -0.23 -6.28
N ALA A 38 -15.15 -1.21 -6.04
CA ALA A 38 -14.40 -1.91 -7.08
C ALA A 38 -15.24 -2.65 -8.13
N VAL A 39 -16.48 -3.03 -7.80
CA VAL A 39 -17.41 -3.69 -8.74
C VAL A 39 -18.00 -2.69 -9.75
N ARG A 40 -17.96 -1.38 -9.44
CA ARG A 40 -18.74 -0.35 -10.13
C ARG A 40 -17.89 0.75 -10.74
N VAL A 41 -16.62 0.86 -10.37
CA VAL A 41 -15.69 1.88 -10.87
C VAL A 41 -14.41 1.23 -11.37
N ASP A 42 -13.75 1.86 -12.33
CA ASP A 42 -12.37 1.52 -12.68
C ASP A 42 -11.43 2.02 -11.57
N VAL A 43 -11.05 1.10 -10.67
CA VAL A 43 -10.21 1.41 -9.52
C VAL A 43 -8.83 1.91 -9.93
N GLU A 44 -8.27 1.41 -11.03
CA GLU A 44 -6.95 1.82 -11.49
C GLU A 44 -6.98 3.26 -12.01
N ALA A 45 -7.98 3.61 -12.81
CA ALA A 45 -8.17 4.97 -13.29
C ALA A 45 -8.40 5.96 -12.13
N VAL A 46 -9.24 5.58 -11.16
CA VAL A 46 -9.50 6.42 -9.98
C VAL A 46 -8.24 6.59 -9.12
N LEU A 47 -7.46 5.52 -8.92
CA LEU A 47 -6.22 5.59 -8.17
C LEU A 47 -5.21 6.53 -8.82
N GLN A 48 -5.01 6.42 -10.13
CA GLN A 48 -4.08 7.27 -10.87
C GLN A 48 -4.48 8.74 -10.79
N GLU A 49 -5.76 9.05 -11.02
CA GLU A 49 -6.30 10.40 -10.87
C GLU A 49 -6.17 10.92 -9.42
N ALA A 50 -6.41 10.06 -8.41
CA ALA A 50 -6.24 10.42 -7.01
C ALA A 50 -4.79 10.78 -6.69
N LEU A 51 -3.83 9.99 -7.16
CA LEU A 51 -2.40 10.24 -6.96
C LEU A 51 -1.95 11.52 -7.65
N LEU A 52 -2.43 11.81 -8.87
CA LEU A 52 -2.17 13.08 -9.55
C LEU A 52 -2.70 14.28 -8.76
N ARG A 53 -3.91 14.18 -8.20
CA ARG A 53 -4.48 15.24 -7.37
C ARG A 53 -3.75 15.41 -6.04
N VAL A 54 -3.27 14.32 -5.43
CA VAL A 54 -2.42 14.40 -4.23
C VAL A 54 -1.14 15.16 -4.56
N TRP A 55 -0.46 14.83 -5.67
CA TRP A 55 0.74 15.54 -6.12
C TRP A 55 0.48 17.05 -6.30
N GLN A 56 -0.64 17.43 -6.93
CA GLN A 56 -1.03 18.84 -7.11
C GLN A 56 -1.40 19.57 -5.80
N VAL A 57 -1.89 18.84 -4.79
CA VAL A 57 -2.27 19.40 -3.48
C VAL A 57 -1.06 19.52 -2.55
N ALA A 58 -0.07 18.64 -2.68
CA ALA A 58 1.02 18.52 -1.71
C ALA A 58 1.79 19.82 -1.42
N PRO A 59 2.13 20.69 -2.41
CA PRO A 59 2.85 21.94 -2.13
C PRO A 59 2.11 22.94 -1.21
N ARG A 60 0.78 22.84 -1.14
CA ARG A 60 -0.09 23.70 -0.32
C ARG A 60 -0.67 22.98 0.90
N HIS A 61 -0.27 21.73 1.13
CA HIS A 61 -0.77 20.93 2.23
C HIS A 61 -0.06 21.31 3.52
N ALA A 62 -0.82 21.73 4.52
CA ALA A 62 -0.31 21.97 5.87
C ALA A 62 -0.66 20.77 6.76
N ALA A 63 0.34 20.18 7.42
CA ALA A 63 0.12 19.11 8.38
C ALA A 63 -0.73 19.62 9.56
N ASP A 64 -1.75 18.86 9.94
CA ASP A 64 -2.69 19.21 11.02
C ASP A 64 -2.26 18.64 12.39
N GLY A 65 -1.00 18.24 12.52
CA GLY A 65 -0.45 17.61 13.73
C GLY A 65 -0.85 16.15 13.93
N ARG A 66 -1.64 15.55 13.02
CA ARG A 66 -2.00 14.13 13.08
C ARG A 66 -1.19 13.31 12.06
N PRO A 67 -0.79 12.06 12.37
CA PRO A 67 0.06 11.24 11.50
C PRO A 67 -0.54 10.97 10.12
N ASN A 68 0.31 10.97 9.09
CA ASN A 68 -0.03 10.66 7.70
C ASN A 68 -1.03 11.67 7.10
N SER A 69 -0.79 12.96 7.33
CA SER A 69 -1.75 14.02 6.99
C SER A 69 -2.08 14.11 5.50
N LEU A 70 -1.07 14.03 4.63
CA LEU A 70 -1.26 14.03 3.17
C LEU A 70 -1.94 12.75 2.68
N PHE A 71 -1.64 11.61 3.31
CA PHE A 71 -2.29 10.34 2.99
C PHE A 71 -3.79 10.35 3.33
N ARG A 72 -4.19 10.93 4.47
CA ARG A 72 -5.62 11.08 4.79
C ARG A 72 -6.35 11.97 3.77
N VAL A 73 -5.67 12.99 3.23
CA VAL A 73 -6.19 13.77 2.10
C VAL A 73 -6.33 12.90 0.86
N GLY A 74 -5.33 12.08 0.54
CA GLY A 74 -5.38 11.11 -0.57
C GLY A 74 -6.56 10.14 -0.47
N VAL A 75 -6.81 9.56 0.71
CA VAL A 75 -7.98 8.69 0.95
C VAL A 75 -9.29 9.42 0.67
N ARG A 76 -9.40 10.70 1.09
CA ARG A 76 -10.59 11.52 0.83
C ARG A 76 -10.77 11.81 -0.65
N ILE A 77 -9.69 12.14 -1.36
CA ILE A 77 -9.69 12.39 -2.80
C ILE A 77 -10.16 11.13 -3.55
N ALA A 78 -9.55 9.97 -3.26
CA ALA A 78 -9.88 8.70 -3.90
C ALA A 78 -11.35 8.32 -3.71
N ARG A 79 -11.88 8.41 -2.48
CA ARG A 79 -13.30 8.16 -2.20
C ARG A 79 -14.22 9.12 -2.95
N ASN A 80 -13.92 10.42 -2.96
CA ASN A 80 -14.74 11.39 -3.67
C ASN A 80 -14.78 11.11 -5.17
N LEU A 81 -13.65 10.73 -5.76
CA LEU A 81 -13.57 10.29 -7.15
C LEU A 81 -14.44 9.06 -7.41
N CYS A 82 -14.41 8.04 -6.55
CA CYS A 82 -15.31 6.89 -6.68
C CYS A 82 -16.79 7.29 -6.67
N VAL A 83 -17.18 8.20 -5.76
CA VAL A 83 -18.56 8.69 -5.69
C VAL A 83 -18.94 9.47 -6.95
N ASP A 84 -18.05 10.31 -7.46
CA ASP A 84 -18.28 11.06 -8.69
C ASP A 84 -18.39 10.14 -9.91
N GLU A 85 -17.56 9.10 -10.01
CA GLU A 85 -17.65 8.07 -11.06
C GLU A 85 -18.95 7.27 -10.97
N LEU A 86 -19.40 6.91 -9.77
CA LEU A 86 -20.70 6.27 -9.58
C LEU A 86 -21.86 7.17 -10.02
N ARG A 87 -21.81 8.47 -9.69
CA ARG A 87 -22.82 9.44 -10.12
C ARG A 87 -22.85 9.59 -11.64
N ARG A 88 -21.67 9.58 -12.29
CA ARG A 88 -21.56 9.57 -13.76
C ARG A 88 -22.14 8.29 -14.36
N ALA A 89 -21.85 7.13 -13.76
CA ALA A 89 -22.38 5.83 -14.18
C ALA A 89 -23.89 5.71 -13.96
N ARG A 90 -24.45 6.43 -12.99
CA ARG A 90 -25.90 6.50 -12.69
C ARG A 90 -26.74 7.24 -13.74
N VAL A 91 -26.09 7.86 -14.74
CA VAL A 91 -26.78 8.26 -15.98
C VAL A 91 -27.29 7.03 -16.77
N ALA A 92 -26.83 5.82 -16.42
CA ALA A 92 -27.49 4.54 -16.74
C ALA A 92 -28.27 4.01 -15.51
N PRO A 93 -29.40 3.30 -15.69
CA PRO A 93 -30.31 2.98 -14.59
C PRO A 93 -29.67 1.97 -13.64
N VAL A 94 -29.34 2.42 -12.43
CA VAL A 94 -28.79 1.60 -11.35
C VAL A 94 -29.63 1.83 -10.10
N ASP A 95 -29.92 0.74 -9.39
CA ASP A 95 -30.60 0.72 -8.09
C ASP A 95 -29.95 1.68 -7.09
N GLU A 96 -30.68 2.75 -6.82
CA GLU A 96 -30.32 3.91 -6.02
C GLU A 96 -30.23 3.59 -4.52
N GLU A 97 -31.09 2.70 -4.04
CA GLU A 97 -31.19 2.31 -2.64
C GLU A 97 -30.03 1.40 -2.20
N ALA A 98 -29.48 0.61 -3.14
CA ALA A 98 -28.29 -0.19 -2.88
C ALA A 98 -27.05 0.70 -2.66
N LEU A 99 -26.94 1.81 -3.39
CA LEU A 99 -25.82 2.72 -3.28
C LEU A 99 -25.89 3.59 -2.02
N GLU A 100 -27.06 4.13 -1.68
CA GLU A 100 -27.22 4.91 -0.45
C GLU A 100 -26.90 4.09 0.80
N ARG A 101 -27.28 2.81 0.82
CA ARG A 101 -26.91 1.89 1.91
C ARG A 101 -25.41 1.66 2.00
N ALA A 102 -24.71 1.55 0.86
CA ALA A 102 -23.25 1.38 0.84
C ALA A 102 -22.53 2.64 1.37
N LEU A 103 -22.99 3.84 0.99
CA LEU A 103 -22.45 5.11 1.47
C LEU A 103 -22.68 5.31 2.97
N ALA A 104 -23.88 5.01 3.46
CA ALA A 104 -24.23 5.14 4.88
C ALA A 104 -23.46 4.14 5.77
N ALA A 105 -23.21 2.92 5.29
CA ALA A 105 -22.40 1.92 6.00
C ALA A 105 -20.92 2.32 6.10
N GLU A 106 -20.40 3.05 5.11
CA GLU A 106 -19.03 3.57 5.06
C GLU A 106 -18.82 4.80 5.97
N GLU A 107 -19.77 5.75 5.99
CA GLU A 107 -19.72 6.91 6.92
C GLU A 107 -19.76 6.50 8.40
N ALA A 108 -20.37 5.34 8.70
CA ALA A 108 -20.42 4.77 10.05
C ALA A 108 -19.07 4.20 10.54
N GLY A 109 -18.04 4.16 9.70
CA GLY A 109 -16.65 3.97 10.13
C GLY A 109 -16.33 2.60 10.71
N VAL A 110 -16.04 1.64 9.82
CA VAL A 110 -15.05 0.59 10.09
C VAL A 110 -14.18 0.51 8.85
N MET A 111 -12.96 1.04 8.93
CA MET A 111 -11.91 0.66 7.98
C MET A 111 -11.89 -0.88 7.93
N PRO A 112 -11.97 -1.53 6.75
CA PRO A 112 -11.90 -2.98 6.69
C PRO A 112 -10.71 -3.45 7.52
N ALA A 113 -10.96 -4.46 8.35
CA ALA A 113 -9.91 -5.12 9.11
C ALA A 113 -8.78 -5.45 8.12
N GLY A 114 -7.56 -5.03 8.43
CA GLY A 114 -6.39 -5.32 7.60
C GLY A 114 -6.23 -6.82 7.31
N PRO A 115 -5.23 -7.23 6.51
CA PRO A 115 -5.09 -8.61 6.01
C PRO A 115 -5.34 -9.64 7.10
N ASP A 116 -6.00 -10.74 6.71
CA ASP A 116 -6.51 -11.80 7.59
C ASP A 116 -5.59 -11.96 8.83
N PRO A 117 -6.09 -11.68 10.05
CA PRO A 117 -5.29 -11.75 11.27
C PRO A 117 -4.59 -13.10 11.46
N LEU A 118 -5.15 -14.18 10.92
CA LEU A 118 -4.55 -15.50 10.94
C LEU A 118 -3.38 -15.59 9.95
N LEU A 119 -3.59 -15.18 8.70
CA LEU A 119 -2.54 -15.12 7.68
C LEU A 119 -1.36 -14.24 8.13
N ARG A 120 -1.65 -13.08 8.73
CA ARG A 120 -0.63 -12.18 9.29
C ARG A 120 0.26 -12.91 10.32
N ARG A 121 -0.34 -13.63 11.26
CA ARG A 121 0.39 -14.40 12.28
C ARG A 121 1.25 -15.50 11.66
N VAL A 122 0.76 -16.16 10.61
CA VAL A 122 1.51 -17.21 9.92
C VAL A 122 2.73 -16.61 9.19
N ILE A 123 2.56 -15.47 8.51
CA ILE A 123 3.66 -14.75 7.86
C ILE A 123 4.72 -14.33 8.89
N GLU A 124 4.32 -13.77 10.03
CA GLU A 124 5.22 -13.39 11.12
C GLU A 124 6.00 -14.61 11.64
N ALA A 125 5.31 -15.71 11.97
CA ALA A 125 5.95 -16.93 12.44
C ALA A 125 6.91 -17.54 11.40
N CYS A 126 6.61 -17.42 10.11
CA CYS A 126 7.51 -17.86 9.05
C CYS A 126 8.72 -16.96 8.87
N ARG A 127 8.57 -15.64 9.05
CA ARG A 127 9.70 -14.69 9.05
C ARG A 127 10.66 -14.94 10.21
N GLU A 128 10.16 -15.22 11.40
CA GLU A 128 10.98 -15.54 12.58
C GLU A 128 11.86 -16.80 12.39
N LYS A 129 11.46 -17.72 11.50
CA LYS A 129 12.24 -18.91 11.17
C LYS A 129 13.41 -18.61 10.21
N LEU A 130 13.40 -17.48 9.52
CA LEU A 130 14.54 -17.06 8.69
C LEU A 130 15.71 -16.69 9.60
N ARG A 131 16.92 -17.17 9.27
CA ARG A 131 18.14 -16.91 10.05
C ARG A 131 19.28 -16.43 9.17
N GLY A 132 20.17 -15.64 9.77
CA GLY A 132 21.39 -15.14 9.12
C GLY A 132 21.11 -14.17 7.98
N LYS A 133 21.98 -14.18 6.97
CA LYS A 133 21.94 -13.20 5.85
C LYS A 133 20.62 -13.14 5.08
N PRO A 134 19.90 -14.24 4.81
CA PRO A 134 18.57 -14.16 4.19
C PRO A 134 17.56 -13.35 5.00
N ALA A 135 17.57 -13.47 6.34
CA ALA A 135 16.69 -12.68 7.20
C ALA A 135 17.06 -11.20 7.17
N GLU A 136 18.34 -10.87 7.36
CA GLU A 136 18.84 -9.49 7.34
C GLU A 136 18.47 -8.75 6.04
N VAL A 137 18.62 -9.42 4.89
CA VAL A 137 18.32 -8.86 3.57
C VAL A 137 16.82 -8.67 3.36
N LEU A 138 15.99 -9.63 3.76
CA LEU A 138 14.54 -9.50 3.68
C LEU A 138 14.04 -8.34 4.53
N GLU A 139 14.51 -8.25 5.78
CA GLU A 139 14.15 -7.15 6.68
C GLU A 139 14.58 -5.79 6.14
N ALA A 140 15.80 -5.67 5.61
CA ALA A 140 16.28 -4.42 5.01
C ALA A 140 15.39 -3.98 3.85
N ARG A 141 14.98 -4.90 2.98
CA ARG A 141 14.12 -4.58 1.82
C ARG A 141 12.68 -4.26 2.22
N LEU A 142 12.13 -4.95 3.23
CA LEU A 142 10.80 -4.64 3.77
C LEU A 142 10.78 -3.29 4.49
N ALA A 143 11.81 -2.99 5.30
CA ALA A 143 11.94 -1.71 5.99
C ALA A 143 12.09 -0.53 5.02
N ALA A 144 12.78 -0.75 3.90
CA ALA A 144 12.91 0.25 2.84
C ALA A 144 11.60 0.51 2.09
N GLY A 145 10.62 -0.41 2.12
CA GLY A 145 9.33 -0.20 1.45
C GLY A 145 9.44 0.06 -0.06
N GLY A 146 10.50 -0.43 -0.72
CA GLY A 146 10.78 -0.16 -2.14
C GLY A 146 11.34 1.24 -2.44
N ALA A 147 11.64 2.02 -1.41
CA ALA A 147 12.07 3.40 -1.54
C ALA A 147 13.55 3.58 -1.94
N GLU A 148 14.36 2.55 -1.68
CA GLU A 148 15.80 2.56 -1.88
C GLU A 148 16.21 1.44 -2.86
N PRO A 149 17.18 1.69 -3.77
CA PRO A 149 17.73 0.65 -4.64
C PRO A 149 18.45 -0.45 -3.87
N ASP A 150 18.51 -1.66 -4.43
CA ASP A 150 19.17 -2.82 -3.82
C ASP A 150 20.66 -2.60 -3.60
N GLU A 151 21.32 -1.79 -4.42
CA GLU A 151 22.72 -1.43 -4.29
C GLU A 151 22.97 -0.70 -2.96
N VAL A 152 22.09 0.26 -2.62
CA VAL A 152 22.19 1.04 -1.39
C VAL A 152 21.95 0.15 -0.16
N LEU A 153 20.98 -0.75 -0.26
CA LEU A 153 20.70 -1.72 0.82
C LEU A 153 21.85 -2.73 1.00
N ALA A 154 22.47 -3.16 -0.10
CA ALA A 154 23.61 -4.07 -0.08
C ALA A 154 24.84 -3.43 0.56
N GLU A 155 25.15 -2.19 0.19
CA GLU A 155 26.24 -1.40 0.79
C GLU A 155 26.03 -1.24 2.31
N ARG A 156 24.80 -0.92 2.72
CA ARG A 156 24.44 -0.77 4.14
C ARG A 156 24.66 -2.04 4.96
N LEU A 157 24.47 -3.21 4.35
CA LEU A 157 24.71 -4.52 4.98
C LEU A 157 26.15 -5.04 4.78
N GLY A 158 27.04 -4.24 4.19
CA GLY A 158 28.44 -4.60 3.96
C GLY A 158 28.62 -5.75 2.97
N MET A 159 27.75 -5.87 1.97
CA MET A 159 27.83 -6.92 0.95
C MET A 159 27.67 -6.37 -0.47
N ARG A 160 28.04 -7.18 -1.47
CA ARG A 160 27.85 -6.81 -2.88
C ARG A 160 26.38 -6.94 -3.27
N ALA A 161 25.91 -6.12 -4.22
CA ALA A 161 24.54 -6.17 -4.74
C ALA A 161 24.12 -7.59 -5.20
N ASN A 162 25.00 -8.31 -5.90
CA ASN A 162 24.70 -9.70 -6.30
C ASN A 162 24.52 -10.64 -5.08
N THR A 163 25.33 -10.48 -4.03
CA THR A 163 25.18 -11.26 -2.79
C THR A 163 23.89 -10.91 -2.08
N PHE A 164 23.48 -9.65 -2.09
CA PHE A 164 22.19 -9.22 -1.57
C PHE A 164 21.03 -9.91 -2.32
N LEU A 165 21.00 -9.83 -3.64
CA LEU A 165 19.95 -10.45 -4.46
C LEU A 165 19.87 -11.97 -4.31
N GLN A 166 21.01 -12.65 -4.18
CA GLN A 166 21.05 -14.09 -3.90
C GLN A 166 20.46 -14.42 -2.52
N ASN A 167 20.81 -13.66 -1.48
CA ASN A 167 20.23 -13.84 -0.14
C ASN A 167 18.74 -13.52 -0.12
N PHE A 168 18.30 -12.49 -0.84
CA PHE A 168 16.88 -12.14 -0.96
C PHE A 168 16.08 -13.26 -1.65
N THR A 169 16.60 -13.79 -2.75
CA THR A 169 15.99 -14.93 -3.46
C THR A 169 15.87 -16.15 -2.54
N ARG A 170 16.93 -16.43 -1.76
CA ARG A 170 16.92 -17.51 -0.77
C ARG A 170 15.90 -17.27 0.34
N ALA A 171 15.77 -16.03 0.83
CA ALA A 171 14.78 -15.66 1.83
C ALA A 171 13.36 -15.88 1.33
N ARG A 172 13.05 -15.44 0.10
CA ARG A 172 11.74 -15.66 -0.53
C ARG A 172 11.41 -17.15 -0.67
N LYS A 173 12.38 -17.96 -1.11
CA LYS A 173 12.17 -19.41 -1.24
C LYS A 173 11.86 -20.08 0.10
N LEU A 174 12.64 -19.76 1.14
CA LEU A 174 12.42 -20.29 2.49
C LEU A 174 11.08 -19.84 3.09
N LEU A 175 10.68 -18.60 2.80
CA LEU A 175 9.38 -18.07 3.24
C LEU A 175 8.24 -18.80 2.53
N ALA A 176 8.33 -18.98 1.21
CA ALA A 176 7.34 -19.72 0.43
C ALA A 176 7.19 -21.17 0.94
N GLU A 177 8.29 -21.90 1.11
CA GLU A 177 8.28 -23.26 1.68
C GLU A 177 7.70 -23.32 3.10
N CYS A 178 7.83 -22.25 3.88
CA CYS A 178 7.19 -22.16 5.19
C CYS A 178 5.68 -21.97 5.07
N LEU A 179 5.23 -21.02 4.23
CA LEU A 179 3.82 -20.70 4.02
C LEU A 179 3.06 -21.89 3.42
N GLU A 180 3.65 -22.59 2.45
CA GLU A 180 3.07 -23.81 1.85
C GLU A 180 2.87 -24.92 2.91
N ARG A 181 3.81 -25.11 3.84
CA ARG A 181 3.65 -26.06 4.96
C ARG A 181 2.54 -25.67 5.93
N HIS A 182 2.17 -24.39 5.96
CA HIS A 182 1.03 -23.89 6.71
C HIS A 182 -0.28 -23.87 5.90
N ASN A 183 -0.31 -24.54 4.73
CA ASN A 183 -1.46 -24.60 3.81
C ASN A 183 -1.91 -23.23 3.27
N VAL A 184 -1.00 -22.27 3.16
CA VAL A 184 -1.28 -21.01 2.49
C VAL A 184 -1.12 -21.22 0.97
N ASP A 185 -2.19 -21.00 0.22
CA ASP A 185 -2.14 -21.05 -1.25
C ASP A 185 -1.57 -19.75 -1.82
N LEU A 186 -0.27 -19.76 -2.08
CA LEU A 186 0.43 -18.59 -2.65
C LEU A 186 -0.05 -18.24 -4.06
N GLY A 187 -0.65 -19.17 -4.80
CA GLY A 187 -1.23 -18.89 -6.12
C GLY A 187 -2.51 -18.07 -5.99
N ALA A 188 -3.38 -18.41 -5.04
CA ALA A 188 -4.59 -17.66 -4.76
C ALA A 188 -4.32 -16.28 -4.12
N GLU A 189 -3.28 -16.17 -3.29
CA GLU A 189 -2.95 -14.92 -2.55
C GLU A 189 -2.11 -13.90 -3.34
N LEU A 190 -1.48 -14.30 -4.46
CA LEU A 190 -0.67 -13.43 -5.33
C LEU A 190 -1.35 -13.07 -6.66
N SER A 191 -2.59 -13.52 -6.86
CA SER A 191 -3.45 -13.21 -8.01
C SER A 191 -4.20 -11.90 -7.80
#